data_AF-A0A8J6M7D8-F1
#
_entry.id   AF-A0A8J6M7D8-F1
#
_cell.length_a   1.000
_cell.length_b   1.000
_cell.length_c   1.000
_cell.angle_alpha   90.00
_cell.angle_beta   90.00
_cell.angle_gamma   90.00
#
_symmetry.space_group_name_H-M   'P 1'
#
loop_
_entity.id
_entity.type
_entity.pdbx_description
1 polymer ?
#
loop_
_entity_poly.entity_id
_entity_poly.type
_entity_poly.pdbx_seq_one_letter_code
_entity_poly.pdbx_strand_id
1 'polypeptide(L)'
;MEWDIMVALSETSRQPAFTIEELTQIYEASGRSTDEAVLQAKARELFPDSQAPLYLRPGGSRAFDVGDGVFERPAYTLSSHLCRCIGIMKNGGLREY
;
A
#
# COMPACT_ATOMS: atom_id res chain seq x y z
N MET A 1 -0.75 -31.76 9.60
CA MET A 1 -1.33 -30.51 9.06
C MET A 1 -0.78 -29.31 9.82
N GLU A 2 0.55 -29.24 9.99
CA GLU A 2 1.24 -28.14 10.70
C GLU A 2 2.50 -27.72 9.92
N TRP A 3 3.17 -28.66 9.25
CA TRP A 3 4.32 -28.41 8.39
C TRP A 3 4.00 -27.55 7.14
N ASP A 4 2.85 -27.74 6.50
CA ASP A 4 2.47 -26.97 5.30
C ASP A 4 2.27 -25.47 5.59
N ILE A 5 1.81 -25.13 6.79
CA ILE A 5 1.56 -23.74 7.20
C ILE A 5 2.89 -23.01 7.40
N MET A 6 3.89 -23.66 8.00
CA MET A 6 5.22 -23.08 8.20
C MET A 6 5.95 -22.84 6.87
N VAL A 7 5.79 -23.72 5.89
CA VAL A 7 6.40 -23.54 4.56
C VAL A 7 5.76 -22.36 3.83
N ALA A 8 4.44 -22.25 3.80
CA ALA A 8 3.72 -21.16 3.14
C ALA A 8 4.03 -19.77 3.73
N LEU A 9 4.19 -19.67 5.06
CA LEU A 9 4.61 -18.44 5.72
C LEU A 9 6.04 -18.04 5.33
N SER A 10 6.93 -19.02 5.15
CA SER A 10 8.33 -18.77 4.74
C SER A 10 8.45 -18.30 3.28
N GLU A 11 7.61 -18.81 2.37
CA GLU A 11 7.62 -18.43 0.96
C GLU A 11 7.03 -17.04 0.74
N THR A 12 5.97 -16.68 1.48
CA THR A 12 5.36 -15.35 1.40
C THR A 12 6.34 -14.25 1.83
N SER A 13 7.20 -14.53 2.81
CA SER A 13 8.26 -13.60 3.26
C SER A 13 9.36 -13.31 2.22
N ARG A 14 9.44 -14.11 1.15
CA ARG A 14 10.43 -13.98 0.07
C ARG A 14 9.89 -13.23 -1.15
N GLN A 15 8.60 -12.93 -1.19
CA GLN A 15 8.03 -12.16 -2.30
C GLN A 15 8.47 -10.69 -2.21
N PRO A 16 8.85 -10.07 -3.34
CA PRO A 16 9.23 -8.67 -3.36
C PRO A 16 8.04 -7.82 -2.92
N ALA A 17 8.31 -6.82 -2.08
CA ALA A 17 7.30 -5.91 -1.55
C ALA A 17 7.85 -4.49 -1.55
N PHE A 18 7.06 -3.54 -2.00
CA PHE A 18 7.39 -2.13 -1.87
C PHE A 18 7.42 -1.72 -0.39
N THR A 19 8.39 -0.90 -0.03
CA THR A 19 8.48 -0.19 1.24
C THR A 19 7.42 0.92 1.31
N ILE A 20 7.18 1.46 2.51
CA ILE A 20 6.23 2.56 2.70
C ILE A 20 6.67 3.82 1.95
N GLU A 21 7.98 4.07 1.91
CA GLU A 21 8.60 5.16 1.19
C GLU A 21 8.39 5.02 -0.32
N GLU A 22 8.58 3.82 -0.87
CA GLU A 22 8.34 3.53 -2.29
C GLU A 22 6.85 3.66 -2.64
N LEU A 23 5.94 3.17 -1.79
CA LEU A 23 4.50 3.36 -1.97
C LEU A 23 4.12 4.85 -1.99
N THR A 24 4.72 5.64 -1.10
CA THR A 24 4.53 7.09 -1.04
C THR A 24 5.05 7.76 -2.32
N GLN A 25 6.24 7.39 -2.78
CA GLN A 25 6.82 7.90 -4.04
C GLN A 25 5.95 7.57 -5.25
N ILE A 26 5.44 6.34 -5.35
CA ILE A 26 4.53 5.93 -6.43
C ILE A 26 3.28 6.81 -6.44
N TYR A 27 2.65 6.98 -5.28
CA TYR A 27 1.43 7.79 -5.17
C TYR A 27 1.69 9.26 -5.55
N GLU A 28 2.73 9.88 -5.01
CA GLU A 28 3.04 11.28 -5.32
C GLU A 28 3.42 11.47 -6.79
N ALA A 29 4.28 10.62 -7.34
CA ALA A 29 4.72 10.70 -8.74
C ALA A 29 3.60 10.36 -9.75
N SER A 30 2.54 9.68 -9.32
CA SER A 30 1.33 9.45 -10.12
C SER A 30 0.45 10.69 -10.27
N GLY A 31 0.83 11.81 -9.65
CA GLY A 31 -0.05 12.98 -9.51
C GLY A 31 -1.19 12.71 -8.51
N ARG A 32 -0.93 11.88 -7.50
CA ARG A 32 -1.89 11.48 -6.46
C ARG A 32 -3.13 10.76 -7.01
N SER A 33 -2.94 10.00 -8.08
CA SER A 33 -4.01 9.25 -8.74
C SER A 33 -4.54 8.11 -7.87
N THR A 34 -5.84 7.84 -7.97
CA THR A 34 -6.51 6.65 -7.42
C THR A 34 -6.94 5.69 -8.53
N ASP A 35 -6.34 5.81 -9.72
CA ASP A 35 -6.47 4.85 -10.82
C ASP A 35 -5.36 3.81 -10.70
N GLU A 36 -5.76 2.54 -10.61
CA GLU A 36 -4.82 1.43 -10.43
C GLU A 36 -3.85 1.27 -11.61
N ALA A 37 -4.30 1.49 -12.86
CA ALA A 37 -3.44 1.38 -14.02
C ALA A 37 -2.38 2.48 -14.04
N VAL A 38 -2.73 3.69 -13.62
CA VAL A 38 -1.77 4.80 -13.47
C VAL A 38 -0.74 4.49 -12.40
N LEU A 39 -1.17 3.97 -11.25
CA LEU A 39 -0.28 3.59 -10.15
C LEU A 39 0.67 2.45 -10.54
N GLN A 40 0.16 1.42 -11.22
CA GLN A 40 0.97 0.32 -11.72
C GLN A 40 1.98 0.79 -12.79
N ALA A 41 1.55 1.65 -13.72
CA ALA A 41 2.45 2.23 -14.72
C ALA A 41 3.57 3.03 -14.04
N LYS A 42 3.23 3.85 -13.04
CA LYS A 42 4.22 4.65 -12.30
C LYS A 42 5.17 3.80 -11.47
N ALA A 43 4.68 2.72 -10.86
CA ALA A 43 5.53 1.77 -10.14
C ALA A 43 6.57 1.12 -11.06
N ARG A 44 6.18 0.72 -12.28
CA ARG A 44 7.11 0.16 -13.28
C ARG A 44 8.12 1.17 -13.80
N GLU A 45 7.75 2.45 -13.89
CA GLU A 45 8.65 3.53 -14.30
C GLU A 45 9.72 3.81 -13.24
N LEU A 46 9.32 3.92 -11.97
CA LEU A 46 10.23 4.25 -10.86
C LEU A 46 11.08 3.06 -10.41
N PHE A 47 10.52 1.85 -10.47
CA PHE A 47 11.14 0.62 -9.97
C PHE A 47 11.06 -0.49 -11.04
N PRO A 48 11.76 -0.32 -12.18
CA PRO A 48 11.64 -1.23 -13.33
C PRO A 48 12.09 -2.67 -13.03
N ASP A 49 12.99 -2.86 -12.06
CA ASP A 49 13.46 -4.18 -11.63
C ASP A 49 12.54 -4.83 -10.58
N SER A 50 11.56 -4.10 -10.05
CA SER A 50 10.65 -4.62 -9.05
C SER A 50 9.55 -5.46 -9.67
N GLN A 51 9.39 -6.68 -9.17
CA GLN A 51 8.22 -7.53 -9.43
C GLN A 51 7.20 -7.49 -8.28
N ALA A 52 7.34 -6.55 -7.34
CA ALA A 52 6.42 -6.40 -6.23
C ALA A 52 5.03 -6.02 -6.75
N PRO A 53 3.96 -6.73 -6.36
CA PRO A 53 2.62 -6.33 -6.72
C PRO A 53 2.19 -5.11 -5.91
N LEU A 54 1.30 -4.35 -6.53
CA LEU A 54 0.70 -3.14 -5.99
C LEU A 54 -0.82 -3.28 -6.05
N TYR A 55 -1.48 -2.96 -4.94
CA TYR A 55 -2.94 -3.06 -4.83
C TYR A 55 -3.49 -1.74 -4.31
N LEU A 56 -4.50 -1.22 -5.00
CA LEU A 56 -5.31 -0.11 -4.51
C LEU A 56 -6.67 -0.63 -4.07
N ARG A 57 -7.08 -0.31 -2.85
CA ARG A 57 -8.41 -0.69 -2.32
C ARG A 57 -9.13 0.54 -1.78
N PRO A 58 -10.45 0.67 -1.98
CA PRO A 58 -11.23 1.68 -1.29
C PRO A 58 -11.29 1.36 0.21
N GLY A 59 -11.23 2.40 1.04
CA GLY A 59 -11.25 2.28 2.49
C GLY A 59 -9.90 1.88 3.10
N GLY A 60 -9.97 1.44 4.35
CA GLY A 60 -8.83 0.97 5.14
C GLY A 60 -9.29 0.25 6.40
N SER A 61 -8.49 -0.67 6.92
CA SER A 61 -8.84 -1.47 8.11
C SER A 61 -8.71 -0.68 9.42
N ARG A 62 -7.91 0.39 9.42
CA ARG A 62 -7.61 1.23 10.58
C ARG A 62 -8.21 2.64 10.39
N ALA A 63 -8.73 3.21 11.47
CA ALA A 63 -9.07 4.63 11.53
C ALA A 63 -7.89 5.41 12.14
N PHE A 64 -7.67 6.61 11.63
CA PHE A 64 -6.60 7.52 12.06
C PHE A 64 -7.21 8.75 12.71
N ASP A 65 -6.52 9.27 13.74
CA ASP A 65 -6.86 10.55 14.35
C ASP A 65 -6.65 11.67 13.31
N VAL A 66 -7.67 12.49 13.10
CA VAL A 66 -7.65 13.64 12.20
C VAL A 66 -7.80 14.98 12.95
N GLY A 67 -7.75 14.97 14.28
CA GLY A 67 -7.91 16.14 15.14
C GLY A 67 -9.28 16.21 15.79
N ASP A 68 -9.40 17.03 16.84
CA ASP A 68 -10.64 17.29 17.58
C ASP A 68 -11.35 16.02 18.11
N GLY A 69 -10.59 14.96 18.38
CA GLY A 69 -11.11 13.66 18.83
C GLY A 69 -11.85 12.89 17.73
N VAL A 70 -11.75 13.31 16.48
CA VAL A 70 -12.37 12.67 15.32
C VAL A 70 -11.41 11.65 14.73
N PHE A 71 -11.95 10.45 14.46
CA PHE A 71 -11.21 9.38 13.80
C PHE A 71 -11.85 9.06 12.45
N GLU A 72 -11.03 9.04 11.40
CA GLU A 72 -11.49 8.75 10.06
C GLU A 72 -10.74 7.56 9.46
N ARG A 73 -11.44 6.77 8.66
CA ARG A 73 -10.81 5.76 7.81
C ARG A 73 -10.28 6.42 6.53
N PRO A 74 -9.19 5.91 5.97
CA PRO A 74 -8.74 6.32 4.65
C PRO A 74 -9.85 6.16 3.60
N ALA A 75 -9.86 7.04 2.61
CA ALA A 75 -10.69 6.89 1.43
C ALA A 75 -10.18 5.73 0.55
N TYR A 76 -8.86 5.56 0.49
CA TYR A 76 -8.20 4.46 -0.20
C TYR A 76 -7.00 3.96 0.61
N THR A 77 -6.57 2.73 0.34
CA THR A 77 -5.32 2.16 0.84
C THR A 77 -4.52 1.64 -0.32
N LEU A 78 -3.29 2.14 -0.48
CA LEU A 78 -2.30 1.60 -1.40
C LEU A 78 -1.42 0.64 -0.63
N SER A 79 -1.26 -0.58 -1.14
CA SER A 79 -0.55 -1.65 -0.43
C SER A 79 0.31 -2.49 -1.36
N SER A 80 1.38 -3.04 -0.82
CA SER A 80 2.13 -4.14 -1.43
C SER A 80 1.97 -5.43 -0.60
N HIS A 81 2.62 -6.51 -1.01
CA HIS A 81 2.69 -7.73 -0.19
C HIS A 81 3.31 -7.45 1.18
N LEU A 82 3.14 -8.39 2.12
CA LEU A 82 3.60 -8.27 3.51
C LEU A 82 2.94 -7.13 4.31
N CYS A 83 1.71 -6.76 3.95
CA CYS A 83 0.90 -5.76 4.67
C CYS A 83 1.56 -4.37 4.79
N ARG A 84 2.51 -4.03 3.91
CA ARG A 84 3.05 -2.68 3.81
C ARG A 84 2.04 -1.82 3.07
N CYS A 85 1.49 -0.82 3.75
CA CYS A 85 0.44 0.00 3.18
C CYS A 85 0.43 1.43 3.69
N ILE A 86 -0.04 2.33 2.84
CA ILE A 86 -0.36 3.72 3.15
C ILE A 86 -1.86 3.94 2.96
N GLY A 87 -2.47 4.62 3.93
CA GLY A 87 -3.82 5.14 3.85
C GLY A 87 -3.82 6.52 3.21
N ILE A 88 -4.67 6.70 2.19
CA ILE A 88 -4.93 7.97 1.51
C ILE A 88 -6.24 8.52 2.08
N MET A 89 -6.15 9.59 2.86
CA MET A 89 -7.29 10.26 3.50
C MET A 89 -8.11 11.05 2.48
N LYS A 90 -9.36 11.42 2.82
CA LYS A 90 -10.25 12.17 1.90
C LYS A 90 -9.69 13.52 1.45
N ASN A 91 -8.85 14.15 2.28
CA ASN A 91 -8.16 15.39 1.97
C ASN A 91 -6.84 15.19 1.19
N GLY A 92 -6.53 13.95 0.78
CA GLY A 92 -5.28 13.59 0.10
C GLY A 92 -4.07 13.45 1.03
N GLY A 93 -4.24 13.55 2.36
CA GLY A 93 -3.18 13.29 3.33
C GLY A 93 -2.84 11.80 3.42
N LEU A 94 -1.58 11.49 3.72
CA LEU A 94 -1.09 10.12 3.88
C LEU A 94 -0.99 9.71 5.34
N ARG A 95 -1.26 8.43 5.61
CA ARG A 95 -1.11 7.78 6.92
C ARG A 95 -0.49 6.41 6.76
N GLU A 96 0.58 6.16 7.50
CA GLU A 96 1.25 4.86 7.52
C GLU A 96 0.52 3.91 8.46
N TYR A 97 0.51 2.63 8.12
CA TYR A 97 -0.13 1.59 8.92
C TYR A 97 0.79 0.97 9.96
#